data_AF-A0AAD8SP56-F1
#
_entry.id   AF-A0AAD8SP56-F1
#
_cell.length_a   1.000
_cell.length_b   1.000
_cell.length_c   1.000
_cell.angle_alpha   90.00
_cell.angle_beta   90.00
_cell.angle_gamma   90.00
#
_symmetry.space_group_name_H-M   'P 1'
#
loop_
_entity.id
_entity.type
_entity.pdbx_description
1 polymer ?
#
loop_
_entity_poly.entity_id
_entity_poly.type
_entity_poly.pdbx_seq_one_letter_code
_entity_poly.pdbx_strand_id
1 'polypeptide(L)'
;MDPPGEASQAQAFTFLVRDQRLGANVGSAQGPTGLGKYLMRSPTGKVIFGGETMRFWDLRAPWLEPLRGPNGLDLNRLKKDIQPWQERRSAEYMTHAPLGSLNSVGGVATEINAVNYVSPRSWLSTSHFVLGFFFLWAICGMQKSPAAAGFEKGIDRDLEPVLYMNPLN
;
A
#
# COMPACT_ATOMS: atom_id res chain seq x y z
N MET A 1 -2.37 12.58 -6.11
CA MET A 1 -1.79 12.18 -4.82
C MET A 1 -2.13 10.74 -4.64
N ASP A 2 -1.10 9.91 -4.58
CA ASP A 2 -1.12 8.63 -5.29
C ASP A 2 -0.92 7.50 -4.28
N PRO A 3 -1.58 6.33 -4.46
CA PRO A 3 -1.46 5.21 -3.55
C PRO A 3 0.00 4.73 -3.45
N PRO A 4 0.39 4.04 -2.36
CA PRO A 4 1.77 3.58 -2.15
C PRO A 4 2.31 2.74 -3.32
N GLY A 5 1.45 1.94 -3.95
CA GLY A 5 1.79 1.17 -5.14
C GLY A 5 2.11 2.05 -6.36
N GLU A 6 1.46 3.21 -6.50
CA GLU A 6 1.71 4.13 -7.61
C GLU A 6 3.07 4.83 -7.48
N ALA A 7 3.43 5.31 -6.29
CA ALA A 7 4.75 5.88 -6.03
C ALA A 7 5.87 4.84 -6.21
N SER A 8 5.64 3.59 -5.77
CA SER A 8 6.61 2.50 -5.93
C SER A 8 6.82 2.11 -7.39
N GLN A 9 5.76 1.98 -8.19
CA GLN A 9 5.87 1.71 -9.62
C GLN A 9 6.49 2.89 -10.38
N ALA A 10 6.20 4.12 -9.95
CA ALA A 10 6.78 5.34 -10.50
C ALA A 10 8.30 5.42 -10.26
N GLN A 11 8.80 4.96 -9.11
CA GLN A 11 10.23 4.84 -8.85
C GLN A 11 10.90 3.85 -9.83
N ALA A 12 10.34 2.65 -9.99
CA ALA A 12 10.88 1.64 -10.89
C ALA A 12 10.90 2.14 -12.35
N PHE A 13 9.81 2.78 -12.79
CA PHE A 13 9.72 3.38 -14.12
C PHE A 13 10.77 4.48 -14.32
N THR A 14 10.93 5.39 -13.36
CA THR A 14 11.89 6.51 -13.45
C THR A 14 13.33 6.01 -13.64
N PHE A 15 13.76 5.00 -12.88
CA PHE A 15 15.09 4.42 -13.04
C PHE A 15 15.23 3.58 -14.33
N LEU A 16 14.17 2.89 -14.76
CA LEU A 16 14.16 2.18 -16.04
C LEU A 16 14.40 3.17 -17.20
N VAL A 17 13.67 4.28 -17.25
CA VAL A 17 13.84 5.31 -18.29
C VAL A 17 15.24 5.90 -18.27
N ARG A 18 15.75 6.26 -17.08
CA ARG A 18 17.11 6.79 -16.91
C ARG A 18 18.15 5.82 -17.45
N ASP A 19 18.12 4.57 -17.01
CA ASP A 19 19.16 3.60 -17.36
C ASP A 19 19.06 3.18 -18.83
N GLN A 20 17.85 3.13 -19.40
CA GLN A 20 17.67 2.93 -20.84
C GLN A 20 18.28 4.07 -21.67
N ARG A 21 18.13 5.33 -21.24
CA ARG A 21 18.77 6.49 -21.88
C ARG A 21 20.29 6.47 -21.77
N LEU A 22 20.83 5.85 -20.71
CA LEU A 22 22.27 5.59 -20.56
C LEU A 22 22.76 4.39 -21.39
N GLY A 23 21.89 3.75 -22.18
CA GLY A 23 22.23 2.63 -23.06
C GLY A 23 22.06 1.24 -22.44
N ALA A 24 21.45 1.12 -21.25
CA ALA A 24 21.22 -0.18 -20.64
C ALA A 24 20.08 -0.95 -21.34
N ASN A 25 20.31 -2.25 -21.60
CA ASN A 25 19.28 -3.14 -22.10
C ASN A 25 18.35 -3.61 -20.97
N VAL A 26 17.28 -2.84 -20.73
CA VAL A 26 16.36 -3.07 -19.59
C VAL A 26 15.64 -4.42 -19.61
N GLY A 27 15.50 -5.06 -20.78
CA GLY A 27 14.87 -6.38 -20.92
C GLY A 27 15.79 -7.58 -20.64
N SER A 28 17.12 -7.39 -20.64
CA SER A 28 18.10 -8.46 -20.40
C SER A 28 19.01 -8.18 -19.21
N ALA A 29 18.81 -7.07 -18.51
CA ALA A 29 19.59 -6.72 -17.33
C ALA A 29 19.23 -7.63 -16.15
N GLN A 30 20.14 -8.53 -15.78
CA GLN A 30 20.01 -9.39 -14.61
C GLN A 30 20.39 -8.61 -13.35
N GLY A 31 19.56 -8.72 -12.32
CA GLY A 31 19.81 -8.20 -10.98
C GLY A 31 20.61 -9.19 -10.12
N PRO A 32 21.04 -8.78 -8.92
CA PRO A 32 21.92 -9.59 -8.05
C PRO A 32 21.31 -10.94 -7.63
N THR A 33 19.98 -11.04 -7.59
CA THR A 33 19.26 -12.27 -7.20
C THR A 33 19.05 -13.25 -8.34
N GLY A 34 19.49 -12.92 -9.55
CA GLY A 34 19.20 -13.67 -10.77
C GLY A 34 17.88 -13.34 -11.45
N LEU A 35 17.00 -12.56 -10.80
CA LEU A 35 15.82 -11.97 -11.44
C LEU A 35 16.19 -10.76 -12.28
N GLY A 36 15.32 -10.35 -13.20
CA GLY A 36 15.55 -9.13 -13.99
C GLY A 36 15.51 -7.87 -13.12
N LYS A 37 16.49 -6.97 -13.33
CA LYS A 37 16.64 -5.74 -12.55
C LYS A 37 15.46 -4.78 -12.73
N TYR A 38 14.99 -4.59 -13.97
CA TYR A 38 13.91 -3.65 -14.29
C TYR A 38 12.60 -4.33 -14.65
N LEU A 39 12.66 -5.50 -15.29
CA LEU A 39 11.50 -6.25 -15.75
C LEU A 39 11.62 -7.70 -15.30
N MET A 40 10.51 -8.27 -14.86
CA MET A 40 10.39 -9.68 -14.52
C MET A 40 8.99 -10.22 -14.89
N ARG A 41 8.70 -11.48 -14.55
CA ARG A 41 7.37 -12.07 -14.75
C ARG A 41 6.59 -12.14 -13.45
N SER A 42 5.30 -11.85 -13.52
CA SER A 42 4.34 -12.14 -12.45
C SER A 42 4.16 -13.67 -12.29
N PRO A 43 3.53 -14.13 -11.20
CA PRO A 43 3.15 -15.54 -11.03
C PRO A 43 2.28 -16.10 -12.17
N THR A 44 1.60 -15.23 -12.91
CA THR A 44 0.75 -15.56 -14.07
C THR A 44 1.44 -15.32 -15.41
N GLY A 45 2.74 -15.01 -15.42
CA GLY A 45 3.54 -14.87 -16.63
C GLY A 45 3.50 -13.49 -17.30
N LYS A 46 2.78 -12.50 -16.76
CA LYS A 46 2.74 -11.13 -17.29
C LYS A 46 4.05 -10.40 -17.03
N VAL A 47 4.46 -9.51 -17.93
CA VAL A 47 5.64 -8.66 -17.75
C VAL A 47 5.31 -7.54 -16.78
N ILE A 48 6.10 -7.45 -15.70
CA ILE A 48 5.92 -6.51 -14.59
C ILE A 48 7.26 -5.85 -14.24
N PHE A 49 7.23 -4.79 -13.45
CA PHE A 49 8.46 -4.16 -12.97
C PHE A 49 9.24 -5.03 -11.97
N GLY A 50 10.55 -4.81 -11.97
CA GLY A 50 11.58 -5.48 -11.18
C GLY A 50 11.60 -5.06 -9.69
N GLY A 51 12.39 -5.77 -8.88
CA GLY A 51 12.63 -5.41 -7.47
C GLY A 51 11.40 -5.54 -6.55
N GLU A 52 11.41 -4.80 -5.44
CA GLU A 52 10.38 -4.89 -4.40
C GLU A 52 8.98 -4.46 -4.87
N THR A 53 8.89 -3.67 -5.94
CA THR A 53 7.62 -3.24 -6.53
C THR A 53 6.91 -4.38 -7.27
N MET A 54 7.50 -5.58 -7.33
CA MET A 54 6.80 -6.80 -7.80
C MET A 54 5.46 -7.02 -7.08
N ARG A 55 5.33 -6.55 -5.83
CA ARG A 55 4.11 -6.69 -5.02
C ARG A 55 2.95 -5.79 -5.49
N PHE A 56 3.23 -4.76 -6.29
CA PHE A 56 2.27 -3.76 -6.76
C PHE A 56 1.99 -3.87 -8.26
N TRP A 57 2.22 -5.04 -8.85
CA TRP A 57 2.10 -5.25 -10.30
C TRP A 57 0.66 -5.11 -10.84
N ASP A 58 -0.31 -5.23 -9.94
CA ASP A 58 -1.74 -5.03 -10.15
C ASP A 58 -2.13 -3.56 -10.36
N LEU A 59 -1.27 -2.60 -10.00
CA LEU A 59 -1.52 -1.17 -10.20
C LEU A 59 -1.93 -0.88 -11.65
N ARG A 60 -3.01 -0.11 -11.82
CA ARG A 60 -3.42 0.48 -13.09
C ARG A 60 -3.40 1.99 -12.94
N ALA A 61 -2.68 2.68 -13.80
CA ALA A 61 -2.52 4.13 -13.73
C ALA A 61 -2.49 4.74 -15.13
N PRO A 62 -3.17 5.87 -15.37
CA PRO A 62 -3.32 6.45 -16.70
C PRO A 62 -1.99 6.81 -17.37
N TRP A 63 -0.95 7.10 -16.58
CA TRP A 63 0.39 7.36 -17.09
C TRP A 63 1.17 6.10 -17.46
N LEU A 64 0.77 4.93 -16.97
CA LEU A 64 1.43 3.64 -17.23
C LEU A 64 0.68 2.76 -18.24
N GLU A 65 -0.65 2.88 -18.31
CA GLU A 65 -1.50 2.08 -19.20
C GLU A 65 -1.09 2.12 -20.69
N PRO A 66 -0.66 3.26 -21.28
CA PRO A 66 -0.22 3.28 -22.67
C PRO A 66 0.93 2.31 -22.98
N LEU A 67 1.75 1.99 -21.97
CA LEU A 67 2.91 1.11 -22.09
C LEU A 67 2.57 -0.36 -21.83
N ARG A 68 1.31 -0.68 -21.50
CA ARG A 68 0.81 -2.05 -21.33
C ARG A 68 0.23 -2.60 -22.64
N GLY A 69 0.55 -3.85 -22.91
CA GLY A 69 -0.05 -4.69 -23.95
C GLY A 69 -0.79 -5.89 -23.35
N PRO A 70 -1.19 -6.87 -24.17
CA PRO A 70 -1.94 -8.05 -23.73
C PRO A 70 -1.24 -8.87 -22.63
N ASN A 71 0.10 -8.90 -22.67
CA ASN A 71 0.95 -9.69 -21.77
C ASN A 71 1.61 -8.87 -20.65
N GLY A 72 1.09 -7.69 -20.32
CA GLY A 72 1.69 -6.78 -19.34
C GLY A 72 2.50 -5.67 -20.00
N LEU A 73 3.60 -5.23 -19.39
CA LEU A 73 4.44 -4.17 -19.96
C LEU A 73 5.05 -4.61 -21.30
N ASP A 74 4.88 -3.79 -22.33
CA ASP A 74 5.39 -4.08 -23.67
C ASP A 74 6.80 -3.49 -23.84
N LEU A 75 7.78 -4.36 -24.08
CA LEU A 75 9.18 -3.98 -24.26
C LEU A 75 9.38 -3.05 -25.45
N ASN A 76 8.61 -3.19 -26.53
CA ASN A 76 8.74 -2.32 -27.70
C ASN A 76 8.27 -0.90 -27.38
N ARG A 77 7.15 -0.79 -26.66
CA ARG A 77 6.61 0.51 -26.22
C ARG A 77 7.51 1.18 -25.20
N LEU A 78 8.07 0.42 -24.24
CA LEU A 78 9.07 0.94 -23.31
C LEU A 78 10.32 1.46 -24.02
N LYS A 79 10.70 0.86 -25.16
CA LYS A 79 11.86 1.32 -25.92
C LYS A 79 11.60 2.60 -26.73
N LYS A 80 10.40 2.78 -27.27
CA LYS A 80 10.13 3.78 -28.32
C LYS A 80 9.07 4.82 -27.98
N ASP A 81 8.13 4.49 -27.10
CA ASP A 81 6.87 5.23 -26.98
C ASP A 81 6.72 6.00 -25.66
N ILE A 82 7.76 6.00 -24.81
CA ILE A 82 7.77 6.76 -23.56
C ILE A 82 7.70 8.26 -23.86
N GLN A 83 6.72 8.94 -23.27
CA GLN A 83 6.50 10.36 -23.44
C GLN A 83 7.10 11.17 -22.29
N PRO A 84 7.62 12.39 -22.54
CA PRO A 84 8.18 13.25 -21.48
C PRO A 84 7.20 13.57 -20.34
N TRP A 85 5.90 13.62 -20.62
CA TRP A 85 4.89 13.86 -19.58
C TRP A 85 4.74 12.67 -18.63
N GLN A 86 4.93 11.43 -19.12
CA GLN A 86 4.93 10.22 -18.28
C GLN A 86 6.14 10.22 -17.34
N GLU A 87 7.30 10.65 -17.83
CA GLU A 87 8.51 10.80 -17.03
C GLU A 87 8.37 11.86 -15.95
N ARG A 88 7.78 13.02 -16.28
CA ARG A 88 7.50 14.06 -15.27
C ARG A 88 6.52 13.55 -14.22
N ARG A 89 5.45 12.87 -14.65
CA ARG A 89 4.44 12.29 -13.75
C ARG A 89 5.04 11.23 -12.83
N SER A 90 5.89 10.34 -13.34
CA SER A 90 6.54 9.33 -12.52
C SER A 90 7.55 9.94 -11.54
N ALA A 91 8.30 10.95 -11.95
CA ALA A 91 9.22 11.65 -11.05
C ALA A 91 8.46 12.39 -9.92
N GLU A 92 7.35 13.05 -10.25
CA GLU A 92 6.45 13.67 -9.27
C GLU A 92 5.94 12.63 -8.25
N TYR A 93 5.43 11.50 -8.72
CA TYR A 93 4.85 10.48 -7.84
C TYR A 93 5.89 9.73 -7.02
N MET A 94 7.08 9.49 -7.57
CA MET A 94 8.21 8.94 -6.82
C MET A 94 8.62 9.88 -5.67
N THR A 95 8.71 11.18 -5.94
CA THR A 95 9.18 12.16 -4.95
C THR A 95 8.11 12.53 -3.91
N HIS A 96 6.83 12.29 -4.23
CA HIS A 96 5.68 12.60 -3.35
C HIS A 96 5.05 11.34 -2.76
N ALA A 97 5.85 10.27 -2.60
CA ALA A 97 5.43 9.03 -1.95
C ALA A 97 4.75 9.33 -0.60
N PRO A 98 3.68 8.59 -0.21
CA PRO A 98 2.91 8.86 1.00
C PRO A 98 3.61 8.38 2.28
N LEU A 99 4.85 8.85 2.49
CA LEU A 99 5.73 8.56 3.61
C LEU A 99 6.11 9.87 4.31
N GLY A 100 6.00 9.89 5.64
CA GLY A 100 6.40 11.04 6.45
C GLY A 100 6.14 10.81 7.94
N SER A 101 6.70 11.69 8.76
CA SER A 101 6.58 11.67 10.21
C SER A 101 5.34 12.42 10.72
N LEU A 102 5.00 12.23 12.00
CA LEU A 102 3.86 12.91 12.63
C LEU A 102 4.01 14.44 12.67
N ASN A 103 5.24 14.95 12.81
CA ASN A 103 5.54 16.39 12.76
C ASN A 103 5.71 16.92 11.32
N SER A 104 5.19 16.19 10.33
CA SER A 104 5.14 16.55 8.92
C SER A 104 6.48 16.62 8.18
N VAL A 105 7.49 15.87 8.60
CA VAL A 105 8.73 15.69 7.84
C VAL A 105 8.49 14.61 6.79
N GLY A 106 8.54 14.98 5.51
CA GLY A 106 8.29 14.08 4.39
C GLY A 106 9.50 13.22 4.06
N GLY A 107 9.26 11.98 3.66
CA GLY A 107 10.31 11.02 3.29
C GLY A 107 10.33 9.79 4.19
N VAL A 108 11.45 9.07 4.16
CA VAL A 108 11.65 7.88 4.99
C VAL A 108 11.90 8.25 6.45
N ALA A 109 11.81 7.27 7.36
CA ALA A 109 11.99 7.53 8.80
C ALA A 109 13.38 8.10 9.18
N THR A 110 14.40 7.90 8.33
CA THR A 110 15.76 8.42 8.51
C THR A 110 16.02 9.71 7.73
N GLU A 111 14.98 10.33 7.17
CA GLU A 111 15.11 11.59 6.44
C GLU A 111 15.39 12.75 7.40
N ILE A 112 16.25 13.68 6.98
CA ILE A 112 16.51 14.90 7.73
C ILE A 112 15.33 15.88 7.62
N ASN A 113 15.23 16.84 8.54
CA ASN A 113 14.19 17.87 8.53
C ASN A 113 14.37 18.86 7.35
N ALA A 114 13.91 18.48 6.16
CA ALA A 114 14.06 19.27 4.94
C ALA A 114 12.73 19.60 4.26
N VAL A 115 11.84 18.60 4.11
CA VAL A 115 10.58 18.74 3.36
C VAL A 115 9.40 18.67 4.31
N ASN A 116 8.55 19.70 4.30
CA ASN A 116 7.30 19.69 5.07
C ASN A 116 6.16 19.08 4.24
N TYR A 117 5.96 17.77 4.35
CA TYR A 117 4.97 17.04 3.55
C TYR A 117 4.53 15.74 4.21
N VAL A 118 3.21 15.54 4.30
CA VAL A 118 2.57 14.24 4.55
C VAL A 118 1.37 14.15 3.63
N SER A 119 1.20 13.01 2.96
CA SER A 119 0.08 12.83 2.04
C SER A 119 -1.27 12.91 2.78
N PRO A 120 -2.28 13.64 2.26
CA PRO A 120 -3.65 13.57 2.73
C PRO A 120 -4.21 12.15 2.73
N ARG A 121 -3.72 11.24 1.86
CA ARG A 121 -4.12 9.83 1.90
C ARG A 121 -3.71 9.17 3.21
N SER A 122 -2.52 9.48 3.73
CA SER A 122 -2.06 8.98 5.02
C SER A 122 -2.94 9.52 6.14
N TRP A 123 -3.21 10.83 6.17
CA TRP A 123 -4.10 11.44 7.17
C TRP A 123 -5.52 10.88 7.15
N LEU A 124 -6.13 10.77 5.97
CA LEU A 124 -7.48 10.25 5.82
C LEU A 124 -7.53 8.76 6.19
N SER A 125 -6.58 7.95 5.73
CA SER A 125 -6.57 6.51 6.03
C SER A 125 -6.36 6.23 7.52
N THR A 126 -5.45 6.93 8.19
CA THR A 126 -5.18 6.70 9.62
C THR A 126 -6.33 7.19 10.49
N SER A 127 -6.86 8.38 10.22
CA SER A 127 -8.02 8.92 10.96
C SER A 127 -9.23 8.02 10.84
N HIS A 128 -9.60 7.59 9.64
CA HIS A 128 -10.78 6.73 9.44
C HIS A 128 -10.60 5.32 9.97
N PHE A 129 -9.36 4.79 9.97
CA PHE A 129 -9.08 3.51 10.63
C PHE A 129 -9.28 3.60 12.15
N VAL A 130 -8.73 4.65 12.78
CA VAL A 130 -8.88 4.87 14.23
C VAL A 130 -10.36 5.08 14.60
N LEU A 131 -11.07 5.92 13.83
CA LEU A 131 -12.51 6.10 14.03
C LEU A 131 -13.25 4.77 13.86
N GLY A 132 -13.07 4.08 12.74
CA GLY A 132 -13.73 2.79 12.47
C GLY A 132 -13.49 1.74 13.57
N PHE A 133 -12.28 1.69 14.14
CA PHE A 133 -11.97 0.82 15.28
C PHE A 133 -12.81 1.16 16.51
N PHE A 134 -12.90 2.44 16.88
CA PHE A 134 -13.72 2.86 18.03
C PHE A 134 -15.22 2.70 17.79
N PHE A 135 -15.70 2.87 16.55
CA PHE A 135 -17.08 2.57 16.19
C PHE A 135 -17.39 1.07 16.34
N LEU A 136 -16.47 0.19 15.92
CA LEU A 136 -16.62 -1.25 16.15
C LEU A 136 -16.63 -1.59 17.64
N TRP A 137 -15.72 -1.02 18.42
CA TRP A 137 -15.68 -1.21 19.87
C TRP A 137 -16.98 -0.76 20.54
N ALA A 138 -17.52 0.39 20.15
CA ALA A 138 -18.81 0.87 20.64
C ALA A 138 -19.95 -0.10 20.29
N ILE A 139 -19.98 -0.67 19.07
CA ILE A 139 -20.99 -1.65 18.67
C ILE A 139 -20.89 -2.96 19.45
N CYS A 140 -19.68 -3.47 19.68
CA CYS A 140 -19.47 -4.62 20.55
C CYS A 140 -19.85 -4.31 22.00
N GLY A 141 -19.63 -3.08 22.47
CA GLY A 141 -20.07 -2.60 23.78
C GLY A 141 -21.59 -2.43 23.92
N MET A 142 -22.34 -2.39 22.81
CA MET A 142 -23.82 -2.35 22.81
C MET A 142 -24.46 -3.75 22.97
N GLN A 143 -23.66 -4.83 23.08
CA GLN A 143 -24.17 -6.19 23.23
C GLN A 143 -24.89 -6.35 24.59
N LYS A 144 -26.04 -7.05 24.57
CA LYS A 144 -27.03 -7.25 25.65
C LYS A 144 -26.63 -6.60 26.98
N SER A 145 -27.17 -5.41 27.21
CA SER A 145 -26.92 -4.67 28.44
C SER A 145 -27.24 -5.57 29.64
N PRO A 146 -26.27 -5.82 30.54
CA PRO A 146 -26.53 -6.41 31.84
C PRO A 146 -27.66 -5.69 32.59
N ALA A 147 -27.93 -4.42 32.26
CA ALA A 147 -29.00 -3.62 32.85
C ALA A 147 -30.38 -4.01 32.34
N ALA A 148 -30.49 -4.48 31.09
CA ALA A 148 -31.74 -5.04 30.57
C ALA A 148 -32.07 -6.40 31.20
N ALA A 149 -31.04 -7.11 31.70
CA ALA A 149 -31.17 -8.40 32.37
C ALA A 149 -31.05 -8.31 33.90
N GLY A 150 -30.85 -7.10 34.46
CA GLY A 150 -30.87 -6.82 35.90
C GLY A 150 -29.65 -7.28 36.70
N PHE A 151 -28.51 -7.58 36.06
CA PHE A 151 -27.27 -8.01 36.73
C PHE A 151 -26.07 -7.08 36.44
N GLU A 152 -26.33 -5.84 36.04
CA GLU A 152 -25.28 -4.85 35.71
C GLU A 152 -24.41 -4.42 36.88
N LYS A 153 -24.93 -4.56 38.10
CA LYS A 153 -24.22 -4.21 39.34
C LYS A 153 -23.49 -5.40 39.96
N GLY A 154 -23.47 -6.54 39.27
CA GLY A 154 -22.91 -7.78 39.75
C GLY A 154 -23.96 -8.88 39.90
N ILE A 155 -23.49 -10.06 40.32
CA ILE A 155 -24.31 -11.25 40.53
C ILE A 155 -24.93 -11.18 41.93
N ASP A 156 -26.21 -11.50 42.04
CA ASP A 156 -26.88 -11.66 43.34
C ASP A 156 -26.29 -12.88 44.08
N ARG A 157 -25.82 -12.66 45.31
CA ARG A 157 -25.22 -13.71 46.14
C ARG A 157 -26.22 -14.78 46.56
N ASP A 158 -27.50 -14.44 46.59
CA ASP A 158 -28.56 -15.36 47.00
C ASP A 158 -29.17 -16.12 45.80
N LEU A 159 -28.95 -15.63 44.57
CA LEU A 159 -29.54 -16.14 43.33
C LEU A 159 -28.48 -16.34 42.22
N GLU A 160 -27.35 -16.96 42.56
CA GLU A 160 -26.27 -17.23 41.60
C GLU A 160 -26.68 -18.34 40.59
N PRO A 161 -26.84 -18.03 39.29
CA PRO A 161 -27.42 -18.98 38.33
C PRO A 161 -26.61 -20.27 38.13
N VAL A 162 -25.30 -20.19 38.31
CA VAL A 162 -24.37 -21.31 38.11
C VAL A 162 -24.58 -22.41 39.17
N LEU A 163 -25.00 -22.05 40.39
CA LEU A 163 -25.28 -23.02 41.46
C LEU A 163 -26.50 -23.92 41.17
N TYR A 164 -27.37 -23.50 40.25
CA TYR A 164 -28.57 -24.24 39.84
C TYR A 164 -28.36 -25.04 38.55
N MET A 165 -27.18 -24.97 37.93
CA MET A 165 -26.86 -25.74 36.72
C MET A 165 -26.22 -27.08 37.09
N ASN A 166 -26.46 -28.09 36.26
CA ASN A 166 -25.78 -29.37 36.41
C ASN A 166 -24.26 -29.21 36.18
N PRO A 167 -23.42 -29.96 36.91
CA PRO A 167 -21.99 -29.97 36.66
C PRO A 167 -21.71 -30.47 35.23
N LEU A 168 -20.69 -29.91 34.58
CA LEU A 168 -20.31 -30.23 33.20
C LEU A 168 -19.51 -31.54 33.06
N ASN A 169 -19.45 -32.37 34.11
CA ASN A 169 -18.71 -33.63 34.13
C ASN A 169 -19.58 -34.81 33.65
#